data_AF-A0A1T2LBH6-F1
#
_entry.id   AF-A0A1T2LBH6-F1
#
_cell.length_a   1.000
_cell.length_b   1.000
_cell.length_c   1.000
_cell.angle_alpha   90.00
_cell.angle_beta   90.00
_cell.angle_gamma   90.00
#
_symmetry.space_group_name_H-M   'P 1'
#
loop_
_entity.id
_entity.type
_entity.pdbx_description
1 polymer ?
#
loop_
_entity_poly.entity_id
_entity_poly.type
_entity_poly.pdbx_seq_one_letter_code
_entity_poly.pdbx_strand_id
1 'polypeptide(L)'
;MVTAFNYMSVEMIIPDQGKHDQTTKEILGGVPLPAGQTAQLDLEGAIGILMDHPNMGPFISKQLIQRLVTSNPTPAYVARVAAVFNDNGSSVKGDLAAVVTAILLDSEARQGHLN
;
A
#
# COMPACT_ATOMS: atom_id res chain seq x y z
N MET A 1 -2.31 -5.26 25.59
CA MET A 1 -0.98 -4.97 25.01
C MET A 1 -0.83 -5.87 23.79
N VAL A 2 -1.04 -5.33 22.60
CA VAL A 2 -0.84 -6.06 21.34
C VAL A 2 0.59 -5.79 20.91
N THR A 3 1.36 -6.87 20.79
CA THR A 3 2.76 -6.87 20.40
C THR A 3 2.89 -6.33 18.97
N ALA A 4 3.79 -5.36 18.79
CA ALA A 4 4.11 -4.75 17.51
C ALA A 4 4.49 -5.79 16.45
N PHE A 5 4.07 -5.56 15.21
CA PHE A 5 4.54 -6.29 14.04
C PHE A 5 6.07 -6.21 13.97
N ASN A 6 6.76 -7.34 14.14
CA ASN A 6 8.21 -7.42 14.04
C ASN A 6 8.62 -7.47 12.55
N TYR A 7 8.91 -6.31 11.98
CA TYR A 7 9.26 -6.08 10.58
C TYR A 7 10.77 -6.26 10.29
N MET A 8 11.45 -7.20 10.96
CA MET A 8 12.89 -7.38 10.82
C MET A 8 13.23 -8.51 9.85
N SER A 9 13.52 -8.19 8.58
CA SER A 9 14.57 -8.85 7.75
C SER A 9 14.64 -8.41 6.27
N VAL A 10 14.08 -7.26 5.90
CA VAL A 10 14.59 -6.52 4.74
C VAL A 10 14.63 -5.03 5.08
N GLU A 11 15.78 -4.53 5.51
CA GLU A 11 16.01 -3.08 5.69
C GLU A 11 16.14 -2.42 4.30
N MET A 12 15.04 -2.33 3.54
CA MET A 12 15.04 -1.63 2.26
C MET A 12 15.08 -0.09 2.41
N ILE A 13 14.80 0.44 3.61
CA ILE A 13 14.93 1.86 3.95
C ILE A 13 15.47 2.00 5.37
N ILE A 14 16.70 2.53 5.51
CA ILE A 14 17.33 2.84 6.80
C ILE A 14 17.30 4.37 6.98
N PRO A 15 16.52 4.92 7.93
CA PRO A 15 16.50 6.35 8.19
C PRO A 15 17.80 6.80 8.87
N ASP A 16 18.56 7.64 8.19
CA ASP A 16 19.80 8.24 8.70
C ASP A 16 19.52 9.64 9.28
N GLN A 17 19.52 9.75 10.61
CA GLN A 17 19.32 11.02 11.31
C GLN A 17 20.36 12.08 10.93
N GLY A 18 21.60 11.67 10.64
CA GLY A 18 22.69 12.60 10.29
C GLY A 18 22.53 13.25 8.92
N LYS A 19 21.66 12.69 8.07
CA LYS A 19 21.34 13.19 6.72
C LYS A 19 19.87 13.56 6.56
N HIS A 20 19.13 13.59 7.66
CA HIS A 20 17.71 13.90 7.66
C HIS A 20 17.50 15.41 7.62
N ASP A 21 16.71 15.86 6.66
CA ASP A 21 16.19 17.22 6.64
C ASP A 21 15.14 17.37 7.75
N GLN A 22 15.39 18.27 8.70
CA GLN A 22 14.53 18.51 9.87
C GLN A 22 13.53 19.65 9.65
N THR A 23 13.52 20.27 8.47
CA THR A 23 12.56 21.30 8.14
C THR A 23 11.19 20.68 7.81
N THR A 24 10.15 21.51 7.87
CA THR A 24 8.78 21.09 7.50
C THR A 24 8.76 20.64 6.03
N LYS A 25 8.06 19.53 5.76
CA LYS A 25 7.89 19.00 4.40
C LYS A 25 6.41 18.92 4.07
N GLU A 26 6.09 19.10 2.80
CA GLU A 26 4.75 18.85 2.28
C GLU A 26 4.77 17.58 1.41
N ILE A 27 3.95 16.60 1.79
CA ILE A 27 3.80 15.33 1.06
C ILE A 27 2.44 15.35 0.36
N LEU A 28 2.36 14.69 -0.81
CA LEU A 28 1.15 14.48 -1.63
C LEU A 28 -0.11 15.26 -1.24
N GLY A 29 -0.43 16.31 -2.01
CA GLY A 29 -1.61 17.13 -1.75
C GLY A 29 -1.42 18.18 -0.64
N GLY A 30 -0.17 18.45 -0.25
CA GLY A 30 0.17 19.50 0.72
C GLY A 30 0.03 19.05 2.18
N VAL A 31 -0.05 17.74 2.44
CA VAL A 31 -0.13 17.21 3.81
C VAL A 31 1.22 17.45 4.50
N PRO A 32 1.26 18.24 5.59
CA PRO A 32 2.51 18.64 6.20
C PRO A 32 3.07 17.53 7.10
N LEU A 33 4.38 17.29 7.01
CA LEU A 33 5.19 16.66 8.04
C LEU A 33 5.85 17.76 8.88
N PRO A 34 5.57 17.86 10.19
CA PRO A 34 6.12 18.89 11.06
C PRO A 34 7.65 18.92 11.08
N ALA A 35 8.22 20.12 11.28
CA ALA A 35 9.64 20.27 11.55
C ALA A 35 10.06 19.63 12.89
N GLY A 36 11.34 19.30 13.01
CA GLY A 36 11.95 18.81 14.25
C GLY A 36 11.59 17.36 14.61
N GLN A 37 10.97 16.62 13.70
CA GLN A 37 10.76 15.18 13.85
C GLN A 37 12.06 14.40 13.62
N THR A 38 12.08 13.14 14.08
CA THR A 38 13.17 12.22 13.75
C THR A 38 12.97 11.66 12.34
N ALA A 39 14.05 11.24 11.68
CA ALA A 39 13.99 10.60 10.37
C ALA A 39 13.08 9.36 10.32
N GLN A 40 12.95 8.62 11.44
CA GLN A 40 12.04 7.48 11.54
C GLN A 40 10.57 7.93 11.53
N LEU A 41 10.23 8.97 12.32
CA LEU A 41 8.87 9.50 12.38
C LEU A 41 8.44 10.12 11.05
N ASP A 42 9.35 10.84 10.40
CA ASP A 42 9.10 11.38 9.05
C ASP A 42 8.89 10.28 8.02
N LEU A 43 9.66 9.20 8.09
CA LEU A 43 9.51 8.05 7.20
C LEU A 43 8.16 7.36 7.40
N GLU A 44 7.80 7.05 8.65
CA GLU A 44 6.52 6.45 9.01
C GLU A 44 5.35 7.35 8.59
N GLY A 45 5.45 8.66 8.82
CA GLY A 45 4.45 9.63 8.40
C GLY A 45 4.30 9.70 6.88
N ALA A 46 5.40 9.76 6.13
CA ALA A 46 5.37 9.76 4.67
C ALA A 46 4.74 8.47 4.11
N ILE A 47 5.09 7.31 4.66
CA ILE A 47 4.48 6.02 4.29
C ILE A 47 3.00 6.03 4.62
N GLY A 48 2.60 6.52 5.80
CA GLY A 48 1.19 6.65 6.19
C GLY A 48 0.39 7.49 5.19
N ILE A 49 0.90 8.66 4.82
CA ILE A 49 0.26 9.55 3.82
C ILE A 49 0.11 8.84 2.47
N LEU A 50 1.14 8.13 2.02
CA LEU A 50 1.10 7.35 0.78
C LEU A 50 0.06 6.23 0.84
N MET A 51 0.06 5.46 1.94
CA MET A 51 -0.86 4.35 2.16
C MET A 51 -2.31 4.83 2.25
N ASP A 52 -2.56 6.01 2.81
CA ASP A 52 -3.89 6.59 2.94
C ASP A 52 -4.44 7.19 1.65
N HIS A 53 -3.57 7.51 0.69
CA HIS A 53 -4.01 8.13 -0.55
C HIS A 53 -5.00 7.25 -1.34
N PRO A 54 -6.14 7.79 -1.82
CA PRO A 54 -7.19 7.01 -2.52
C PRO A 54 -6.73 6.23 -3.75
N ASN A 55 -5.71 6.72 -4.45
CA ASN A 55 -5.13 6.04 -5.62
C ASN A 55 -4.25 4.82 -5.25
N MET A 56 -3.84 4.68 -3.99
CA MET A 56 -2.90 3.63 -3.59
C MET A 56 -3.46 2.22 -3.84
N GLY A 57 -4.68 1.96 -3.34
CA GLY A 57 -5.35 0.67 -3.50
C GLY A 57 -5.53 0.25 -4.96
N PRO A 58 -6.16 1.08 -5.82
CA PRO A 58 -6.31 0.78 -7.23
C PRO A 58 -4.97 0.60 -7.97
N PHE A 59 -3.97 1.43 -7.67
CA PHE A 59 -2.67 1.36 -8.32
C PHE A 59 -1.93 0.05 -8.02
N ILE A 60 -1.80 -0.31 -6.74
CA ILE A 60 -1.16 -1.56 -6.32
C ILE A 60 -1.95 -2.77 -6.84
N SER A 61 -3.28 -2.75 -6.69
CA SER A 61 -4.13 -3.86 -7.14
C SER A 61 -3.96 -4.14 -8.63
N LYS A 62 -3.98 -3.09 -9.47
CA LYS A 62 -3.74 -3.24 -10.91
C LYS A 62 -2.37 -3.84 -11.21
N GLN A 63 -1.31 -3.34 -10.56
CA GLN A 63 0.06 -3.83 -10.79
C GLN A 63 0.21 -5.30 -10.38
N LEU A 64 -0.41 -5.72 -9.28
CA LEU A 64 -0.36 -7.10 -8.84
C LEU A 64 -1.15 -8.01 -9.79
N ILE A 65 -2.35 -7.62 -10.20
CA ILE A 65 -3.14 -8.38 -11.18
C ILE A 65 -2.36 -8.55 -12.49
N GLN A 66 -1.71 -7.48 -12.97
CA GLN A 66 -0.93 -7.49 -14.20
C GLN A 66 0.29 -8.42 -14.16
N ARG A 67 0.90 -8.60 -12.98
CA ARG A 67 2.04 -9.50 -12.79
C ARG A 67 1.63 -10.95 -12.56
N LEU A 68 0.47 -11.18 -11.96
CA LEU A 68 0.07 -12.50 -11.51
C LEU A 68 -0.92 -13.21 -12.45
N VAL A 69 -1.77 -12.45 -13.16
CA VAL A 69 -2.92 -13.02 -13.87
C VAL A 69 -3.00 -12.57 -15.33
N THR A 70 -3.19 -11.27 -15.59
CA THR A 70 -3.51 -10.78 -16.94
C THR A 70 -3.01 -9.36 -17.18
N SER A 71 -2.46 -9.09 -18.37
CA SER A 71 -1.93 -7.77 -18.73
C SER A 71 -3.02 -6.69 -18.86
N ASN A 72 -4.27 -7.07 -19.14
CA ASN A 72 -5.40 -6.16 -19.36
C ASN A 72 -6.60 -6.49 -18.45
N PRO A 73 -6.51 -6.25 -17.13
CA PRO A 73 -7.63 -6.51 -16.23
C PRO A 73 -8.76 -5.51 -16.43
N THR A 74 -10.00 -5.95 -16.25
CA THR A 74 -11.14 -5.01 -16.31
C THR A 74 -11.09 -4.01 -15.13
N PRO A 75 -11.66 -2.79 -15.30
CA PRO A 75 -11.78 -1.84 -14.20
C PRO A 75 -12.55 -2.39 -12.99
N ALA A 76 -13.55 -3.25 -13.24
CA ALA A 76 -14.35 -3.87 -12.18
C ALA A 76 -13.53 -4.84 -11.33
N TYR A 77 -12.63 -5.62 -11.94
CA TYR A 77 -11.73 -6.51 -11.22
C TYR A 77 -10.75 -5.73 -10.34
N VAL A 78 -10.13 -4.68 -10.90
CA VAL A 78 -9.26 -3.79 -10.12
C VAL A 78 -10.00 -3.18 -8.92
N ALA A 79 -11.25 -2.75 -9.11
CA ALA A 79 -12.05 -2.16 -8.04
C ALA A 79 -12.36 -3.13 -6.90
N ARG A 80 -12.68 -4.41 -7.20
CA ARG A 80 -12.93 -5.43 -6.17
C ARG A 80 -11.69 -5.71 -5.34
N VAL A 81 -10.53 -5.87 -5.99
CA VAL A 81 -9.26 -6.11 -5.29
C VAL A 81 -8.82 -4.87 -4.50
N ALA A 82 -9.03 -3.66 -5.04
CA ALA A 82 -8.74 -2.42 -4.34
C ALA A 82 -9.59 -2.24 -3.07
N ALA A 83 -10.84 -2.73 -3.07
CA ALA A 83 -11.66 -2.75 -1.86
C ALA A 83 -11.03 -3.63 -0.77
N VAL A 84 -10.53 -4.82 -1.14
CA VAL A 84 -9.81 -5.71 -0.21
C VAL A 84 -8.48 -5.11 0.25
N PHE A 85 -7.78 -4.38 -0.61
CA PHE A 85 -6.59 -3.64 -0.22
C PHE A 85 -6.92 -2.58 0.85
N ASN A 86 -8.04 -1.87 0.69
CA ASN A 86 -8.44 -0.83 1.64
C ASN A 86 -8.91 -1.40 2.98
N ASP A 87 -9.54 -2.56 2.96
CA ASP A 87 -9.97 -3.29 4.14
C ASP A 87 -10.04 -4.79 3.85
N ASN A 88 -9.22 -5.59 4.54
CA ASN A 88 -9.23 -7.05 4.45
C ASN A 88 -10.42 -7.73 5.18
N GLY A 89 -11.39 -6.95 5.67
CA GLY A 89 -12.51 -7.40 6.50
C GLY A 89 -12.22 -7.33 8.00
N SER A 90 -11.02 -6.90 8.40
CA SER A 90 -10.62 -6.66 9.80
C SER A 90 -10.12 -5.22 10.01
N SER A 91 -10.49 -4.31 9.12
CA SER A 91 -10.04 -2.91 9.09
C SER A 91 -8.51 -2.76 8.97
N VAL A 92 -7.86 -3.76 8.36
CA VAL A 92 -6.42 -3.71 8.05
C VAL A 92 -6.25 -3.38 6.57
N LYS A 93 -5.56 -2.27 6.31
CA LYS A 93 -5.23 -1.80 4.97
C LYS A 93 -3.89 -2.37 4.51
N GLY A 94 -3.81 -2.82 3.26
CA GLY A 94 -2.57 -3.32 2.65
C GLY A 94 -2.17 -4.73 3.06
N ASP A 95 -3.11 -5.56 3.56
CA ASP A 95 -2.85 -6.98 3.79
C ASP A 95 -2.62 -7.71 2.46
N LEU A 96 -1.35 -7.96 2.14
CA LEU A 96 -0.95 -8.60 0.89
C LEU A 96 -1.44 -10.04 0.78
N ALA A 97 -1.61 -10.77 1.88
CA ALA A 97 -2.14 -12.13 1.82
C ALA A 97 -3.60 -12.08 1.37
N ALA A 98 -4.41 -11.22 1.99
CA ALA A 98 -5.81 -11.02 1.60
C ALA A 98 -5.93 -10.52 0.16
N VAL A 99 -5.10 -9.56 -0.25
CA VAL A 99 -5.09 -9.02 -1.61
C VAL A 99 -4.75 -10.08 -2.65
N VAL A 100 -3.69 -10.87 -2.42
CA VAL A 100 -3.30 -11.94 -3.35
C VAL A 100 -4.38 -13.01 -3.42
N THR A 101 -4.99 -13.38 -2.29
CA THR A 101 -6.14 -14.30 -2.28
C THR A 101 -7.30 -13.74 -3.10
N ALA A 102 -7.65 -12.46 -2.94
CA ALA A 102 -8.71 -11.82 -3.71
C ALA A 102 -8.43 -11.82 -5.21
N ILE A 103 -7.17 -11.58 -5.61
CA ILE A 103 -6.73 -11.68 -7.01
C ILE A 103 -6.94 -13.10 -7.55
N LEU A 104 -6.37 -14.10 -6.89
CA LEU A 104 -6.37 -15.46 -7.43
C LEU A 104 -7.76 -16.13 -7.42
N LEU A 105 -8.66 -15.69 -6.53
CA LEU A 105 -10.01 -16.22 -6.42
C LEU A 105 -11.07 -15.44 -7.18
N ASP A 106 -10.72 -14.29 -7.78
CA ASP A 106 -11.65 -13.49 -8.55
C ASP A 106 -12.21 -14.28 -9.75
N SER A 107 -13.48 -14.02 -10.10
CA SER A 107 -14.13 -14.67 -11.23
C SER A 107 -13.39 -14.45 -12.55
N GLU A 108 -12.84 -13.25 -12.77
CA GLU A 108 -12.10 -12.93 -14.00
C GLU A 108 -10.78 -13.71 -14.07
N ALA A 109 -10.12 -13.92 -12.94
CA ALA A 109 -8.92 -14.76 -12.88
C ALA A 109 -9.22 -16.24 -13.14
N ARG A 110 -10.36 -16.73 -12.65
CA ARG A 110 -10.72 -18.16 -12.71
C ARG A 110 -11.39 -18.60 -14.01
N GLN A 111 -12.17 -17.71 -14.63
CA GLN A 111 -12.93 -18.00 -15.85
C GLN A 111 -12.19 -17.56 -17.11
N GLY A 112 -11.08 -16.84 -16.96
CA GLY A 112 -10.37 -16.18 -18.04
C GLY A 112 -11.05 -14.87 -18.43
N HIS A 113 -10.33 -14.05 -19.19
CA HIS A 113 -10.86 -12.78 -19.70
C HIS A 113 -11.93 -13.06 -20.76
N LEU A 114 -13.19 -13.13 -20.33
CA LEU A 114 -14.35 -13.19 -21.20
C LEU A 114 -14.68 -11.75 -21.61
N ASN A 115 -14.24 -11.37 -22.81
CA ASN A 115 -14.65 -10.12 -23.46
C ASN A 115 -16.15 -10.11 -23.74
#